data_AF-A0AAD9LJH8-F1
#
_entry.id   AF-A0AAD9LJH8-F1
#
_cell.length_a   1.000
_cell.length_b   1.000
_cell.length_c   1.000
_cell.angle_alpha   90.00
_cell.angle_beta   90.00
_cell.angle_gamma   90.00
#
_symmetry.space_group_name_H-M   'P 1'
#
loop_
_entity.id
_entity.type
_entity.pdbx_description
1 polymer ?
#
loop_
_entity_poly.entity_id
_entity_poly.type
_entity_poly.pdbx_seq_one_letter_code
_entity_poly.pdbx_strand_id
1 'polypeptide(L)'
;MRFAFLLLVAAASLIASSDALSTQADATSRHLRSHHKKNAYNAEEEERTLDKSIVKALPDQFKKMYKYPSNMENVLESWRTGFQSVDDAVMHMKSLNMDFDAISHFVAAYRAHIQKYGRPY
;
A
#
# COMPACT_ATOMS: atom_id res chain seq x y z
N MET A 1 -16.16 32.97 19.93
CA MET A 1 -15.58 32.28 18.75
C MET A 1 -14.14 31.92 19.06
N ARG A 2 -13.83 30.62 18.95
CA ARG A 2 -12.55 30.01 18.53
C ARG A 2 -11.29 30.37 19.32
N PHE A 3 -11.03 29.52 20.31
CA PHE A 3 -9.76 29.42 21.05
C PHE A 3 -8.58 29.20 20.11
N ALA A 4 -7.53 29.99 20.31
CA ALA A 4 -6.27 29.91 19.59
C ALA A 4 -5.53 28.62 19.96
N PHE A 5 -5.03 27.93 18.95
CA PHE A 5 -4.37 26.64 19.06
C PHE A 5 -2.99 26.76 19.74
N LEU A 6 -2.79 25.90 20.74
CA LEU A 6 -1.54 25.70 21.48
C LEU A 6 -0.47 25.12 20.54
N LEU A 7 0.70 25.78 20.49
CA LEU A 7 1.93 25.26 19.87
C LEU A 7 2.52 24.16 20.76
N LEU A 8 2.56 22.92 20.25
CA LEU A 8 3.24 21.79 20.90
C LEU A 8 4.65 21.63 20.32
N VAL A 9 5.65 21.79 21.18
CA VAL A 9 7.09 21.52 20.93
C VAL A 9 7.38 20.05 21.23
N ALA A 10 8.22 19.40 20.42
CA ALA A 10 8.89 18.16 20.81
C ALA A 10 10.34 18.16 20.31
N ALA A 11 11.27 18.44 21.23
CA ALA A 11 12.69 18.23 21.04
C ALA A 11 13.01 16.74 21.22
N ALA A 12 13.62 16.11 20.21
CA ALA A 12 14.09 14.73 20.33
C ALA A 12 15.59 14.74 20.64
N SER A 13 15.95 14.66 21.93
CA SER A 13 17.30 14.30 22.35
C SER A 13 17.40 12.76 22.36
N LEU A 14 18.12 12.21 21.37
CA LEU A 14 18.43 10.78 21.33
C LEU A 14 19.54 10.46 22.34
N ILE A 15 19.15 9.86 23.46
CA ILE A 15 20.06 9.14 24.35
C ILE A 15 20.16 7.72 23.79
N ALA A 16 21.33 7.34 23.29
CA ALA A 16 21.67 5.95 23.05
C ALA A 16 23.06 5.69 23.62
N SER A 17 23.09 5.33 24.91
CA SER A 17 24.24 4.70 25.53
C SER A 17 24.20 3.21 25.19
N SER A 18 25.28 2.65 24.68
CA SER A 18 25.45 1.20 24.56
C SER A 18 26.93 0.87 24.73
N ASP A 19 27.30 0.52 25.95
CA ASP A 19 28.49 -0.27 26.22
C ASP A 19 28.24 -1.71 25.77
N ALA A 20 29.13 -2.24 24.95
CA ALA A 20 29.39 -3.68 24.87
C ALA A 20 30.77 -3.92 24.24
N LEU A 21 31.70 -4.28 25.10
CA LEU A 21 33.06 -4.71 24.81
C LEU A 21 33.09 -6.20 24.43
N SER A 22 33.97 -6.57 23.48
CA SER A 22 34.50 -7.93 23.19
C SER A 22 33.52 -8.91 22.51
N THR A 23 33.87 -9.68 21.47
CA THR A 23 35.05 -10.57 21.36
C THR A 23 35.46 -10.87 19.90
N GLN A 24 36.77 -11.11 19.80
CA GLN A 24 37.61 -11.57 18.69
C GLN A 24 37.19 -12.88 17.99
N ALA A 25 37.55 -12.95 16.70
CA ALA A 25 37.84 -14.09 15.81
C ALA A 25 36.79 -15.21 15.64
N ASP A 26 36.37 -15.44 14.39
CA ASP A 26 36.92 -16.56 13.61
C ASP A 26 36.45 -16.48 12.14
N ALA A 27 37.39 -16.71 11.23
CA ALA A 27 37.15 -16.75 9.81
C ALA A 27 36.56 -18.12 9.45
N THR A 28 35.27 -18.18 9.16
CA THR A 28 34.70 -19.29 8.41
C THR A 28 33.78 -18.75 7.33
N SER A 29 34.32 -18.65 6.12
CA SER A 29 33.59 -18.35 4.89
C SER A 29 32.64 -19.51 4.57
N ARG A 30 31.48 -19.52 5.23
CA ARG A 30 30.42 -20.48 4.95
C ARG A 30 29.70 -20.04 3.67
N HIS A 31 29.93 -20.82 2.61
CA HIS A 31 29.39 -20.66 1.27
C HIS A 31 27.85 -20.72 1.30
N LEU A 32 27.19 -19.55 1.38
CA LEU A 32 25.75 -19.44 1.24
C LEU A 32 25.40 -19.52 -0.26
N ARG A 33 24.81 -20.65 -0.67
CA ARG A 33 24.09 -20.75 -1.94
C ARG A 33 23.11 -19.59 -2.02
N SER A 34 23.32 -18.68 -2.98
CA SER A 34 22.41 -17.58 -3.24
C SER A 34 21.12 -18.13 -3.84
N HIS A 35 20.16 -18.44 -2.97
CA HIS A 35 18.77 -18.50 -3.41
C HIS A 35 18.37 -17.06 -3.71
N HIS A 36 18.37 -16.73 -5.00
CA HIS A 36 17.70 -15.55 -5.53
C HIS A 36 16.21 -15.71 -5.21
N LYS A 37 15.81 -15.27 -4.02
CA LYS A 37 14.42 -15.00 -3.68
C LYS A 37 14.02 -13.83 -4.58
N LYS A 38 13.55 -14.14 -5.79
CA LYS A 38 12.48 -13.32 -6.36
C LYS A 38 11.43 -13.33 -5.26
N ASN A 39 11.16 -12.16 -4.69
CA ASN A 39 10.09 -11.99 -3.72
C ASN A 39 8.87 -12.68 -4.30
N ALA A 40 8.56 -13.85 -3.75
CA ALA A 40 7.27 -14.50 -3.92
C ALA A 40 6.29 -13.62 -3.15
N TYR A 41 6.01 -12.45 -3.72
CA TYR A 41 4.66 -11.90 -3.64
C TYR A 41 3.82 -12.94 -4.35
N ASN A 42 3.19 -13.79 -3.53
CA ASN A 42 2.16 -14.77 -3.86
C ASN A 42 1.71 -14.67 -5.32
N ALA A 43 2.32 -15.52 -6.16
CA ALA A 43 1.90 -15.77 -7.52
C ALA A 43 0.65 -16.68 -7.53
N GLU A 44 -0.32 -16.38 -6.65
CA GLU A 44 -1.52 -17.18 -6.38
C GLU A 44 -2.76 -16.30 -6.17
N GLU A 45 -2.70 -14.99 -6.47
CA GLU A 45 -3.91 -14.21 -6.74
C GLU A 45 -4.07 -14.10 -8.25
N GLU A 46 -4.89 -15.01 -8.77
CA GLU A 46 -5.32 -15.16 -10.15
C GLU A 46 -5.56 -13.82 -10.85
N GLU A 47 -4.57 -13.42 -11.66
CA GLU A 47 -4.64 -12.96 -13.04
C GLU A 47 -5.98 -12.44 -13.62
N ARG A 48 -6.80 -11.71 -12.87
CA ARG A 48 -7.74 -10.75 -13.46
C ARG A 48 -6.97 -9.50 -13.88
N THR A 49 -6.07 -9.71 -14.84
CA THR A 49 -5.42 -8.61 -15.55
C THR A 49 -6.48 -7.92 -16.37
N LEU A 50 -6.58 -6.60 -16.19
CA LEU A 50 -7.46 -5.79 -17.02
C LEU A 50 -6.94 -5.85 -18.47
N ASP A 51 -7.87 -5.87 -19.43
CA ASP A 51 -7.50 -5.73 -20.84
C ASP A 51 -6.67 -4.44 -21.01
N LYS A 52 -5.61 -4.52 -21.81
CA LYS A 52 -4.78 -3.38 -22.19
C LYS A 52 -5.62 -2.22 -22.76
N SER A 53 -6.73 -2.51 -23.43
CA SER A 53 -7.67 -1.50 -23.93
C SER A 53 -8.28 -0.69 -22.77
N ILE A 54 -8.75 -1.37 -21.74
CA ILE A 54 -9.31 -0.79 -20.51
C ILE A 54 -8.22 -0.01 -19.76
N VAL A 55 -7.02 -0.59 -19.61
CA VAL A 55 -5.89 0.08 -18.93
C VAL A 55 -5.51 1.40 -19.62
N LYS A 56 -5.58 1.46 -20.96
CA LYS A 56 -5.32 2.71 -21.71
C LYS A 56 -6.42 3.75 -21.50
N ALA A 57 -7.66 3.33 -21.31
CA ALA A 57 -8.80 4.19 -21.07
C ALA A 57 -8.88 4.72 -19.62
N LEU A 58 -8.16 4.09 -18.67
CA LEU A 58 -8.12 4.53 -17.28
C LEU A 58 -7.61 5.98 -17.14
N PRO A 59 -8.13 6.75 -16.16
CA PRO A 59 -7.52 8.00 -15.76
C PRO A 59 -6.09 7.78 -15.24
N ASP A 60 -5.24 8.81 -15.32
CA ASP A 60 -3.80 8.68 -15.04
C ASP A 60 -3.47 8.19 -13.63
N GLN A 61 -4.27 8.57 -12.64
CA GLN A 61 -4.18 8.04 -11.27
C GLN A 61 -4.33 6.51 -11.26
N PHE A 62 -5.35 5.97 -11.94
CA PHE A 62 -5.66 4.55 -11.96
C PHE A 62 -4.67 3.75 -12.80
N LYS A 63 -4.13 4.36 -13.86
CA LYS A 63 -2.98 3.80 -14.60
C LYS A 63 -1.76 3.62 -13.69
N LYS A 64 -1.47 4.62 -12.85
CA LYS A 64 -0.37 4.56 -11.88
C LYS A 64 -0.63 3.52 -10.78
N MET A 65 -1.86 3.41 -10.29
CA MET A 65 -2.24 2.35 -9.34
C MET A 65 -2.02 0.96 -9.97
N TYR A 66 -2.52 0.75 -11.19
CA TYR A 66 -2.36 -0.52 -11.89
C TYR A 66 -0.89 -0.88 -12.17
N LYS A 67 -0.07 0.11 -12.55
CA LYS A 67 1.34 -0.09 -12.90
C LYS A 67 2.25 -0.27 -11.68
N TYR A 68 1.91 0.34 -10.54
CA TYR A 68 2.79 0.40 -9.37
C TYR A 68 2.02 -0.05 -8.10
N PRO A 69 2.28 -1.27 -7.59
CA PRO A 69 1.59 -1.80 -6.42
C PRO A 69 1.68 -0.90 -5.17
N SER A 70 2.84 -0.26 -4.94
CA SER A 70 3.03 0.68 -3.82
C SER A 70 2.12 1.91 -3.92
N ASN A 71 1.83 2.41 -5.13
CA ASN A 71 0.87 3.50 -5.32
C ASN A 71 -0.56 3.02 -5.06
N MET A 72 -0.86 1.78 -5.45
CA MET A 72 -2.17 1.19 -5.19
C MET A 72 -2.44 1.10 -3.69
N GLU A 73 -1.51 0.59 -2.88
CA GLU A 73 -1.66 0.54 -1.42
C GLU A 73 -1.88 1.93 -0.80
N ASN A 74 -1.08 2.93 -1.20
CA ASN A 74 -1.23 4.29 -0.69
C ASN A 74 -2.59 4.91 -1.05
N VAL A 75 -3.09 4.67 -2.26
CA VAL A 75 -4.40 5.19 -2.68
C VAL A 75 -5.53 4.45 -1.97
N LEU A 76 -5.45 3.12 -1.84
CA LEU A 76 -6.45 2.35 -1.10
C LEU A 76 -6.50 2.72 0.38
N GLU A 77 -5.37 3.09 0.97
CA GLU A 77 -5.32 3.62 2.34
C GLU A 77 -5.94 5.02 2.45
N SER A 78 -5.68 5.89 1.47
CA SER A 78 -6.36 7.18 1.34
C SER A 78 -7.88 7.00 1.18
N TRP A 79 -8.30 6.01 0.40
CA TRP A 79 -9.71 5.65 0.26
C TRP A 79 -10.29 5.12 1.56
N ARG A 80 -9.59 4.26 2.30
CA ARG A 80 -10.05 3.73 3.59
C ARG A 80 -10.30 4.83 4.62
N THR A 81 -9.54 5.91 4.55
CA THR A 81 -9.63 7.06 5.47
C THR A 81 -10.60 8.14 4.98
N GLY A 82 -10.74 8.31 3.67
CA GLY A 82 -11.59 9.34 3.06
C GLY A 82 -12.98 8.86 2.62
N PHE A 83 -13.07 7.65 2.09
CA PHE A 83 -14.33 6.99 1.72
C PHE A 83 -14.79 6.09 2.87
N GLN A 84 -16.02 6.31 3.31
CA GLN A 84 -16.60 5.54 4.42
C GLN A 84 -17.07 4.16 3.97
N SER A 85 -17.39 3.98 2.68
CA SER A 85 -17.90 2.73 2.12
C SER A 85 -17.28 2.38 0.76
N VAL A 86 -17.44 1.11 0.36
CA VAL A 86 -17.11 0.66 -1.00
C VAL A 86 -18.00 1.34 -2.04
N ASP A 87 -19.25 1.65 -1.68
CA ASP A 87 -20.21 2.29 -2.58
C ASP A 87 -19.78 3.72 -2.93
N ASP A 88 -19.20 4.46 -1.99
CA ASP A 88 -18.62 5.78 -2.25
C ASP A 88 -17.48 5.70 -3.27
N ALA A 89 -16.60 4.69 -3.15
CA ALA A 89 -15.53 4.47 -4.10
C ALA A 89 -16.09 4.11 -5.50
N VAL A 90 -17.16 3.30 -5.56
CA VAL A 90 -17.86 2.97 -6.83
C VAL A 90 -18.46 4.22 -7.47
N MET A 91 -19.15 5.05 -6.70
CA MET A 91 -19.73 6.31 -7.19
C MET A 91 -18.64 7.24 -7.74
N HIS A 92 -17.52 7.35 -7.03
CA HIS A 92 -16.38 8.12 -7.49
C HIS A 92 -15.85 7.60 -8.83
N MET A 93 -15.61 6.29 -8.97
CA MET A 93 -15.12 5.73 -10.23
C MET A 93 -16.13 5.86 -11.39
N LYS A 94 -17.43 5.73 -11.10
CA LYS A 94 -18.49 6.00 -12.09
C LYS A 94 -18.50 7.46 -12.54
N SER A 95 -18.26 8.41 -11.63
CA SER A 95 -18.15 9.84 -11.99
C SER A 95 -16.99 10.14 -12.94
N LEU A 96 -15.98 9.26 -12.97
CA LEU A 96 -14.84 9.32 -13.88
C LEU A 96 -15.09 8.58 -15.21
N ASN A 97 -16.32 8.14 -15.47
CA ASN A 97 -16.71 7.33 -16.63
C ASN A 97 -15.82 6.09 -16.83
N MET A 98 -15.40 5.46 -15.73
CA MET A 98 -14.61 4.24 -15.80
C MET A 98 -15.47 3.07 -16.28
N ASP A 99 -14.84 2.19 -17.05
CA ASP A 99 -15.44 0.93 -17.49
C ASP A 99 -15.84 0.04 -16.30
N PHE A 100 -16.90 -0.75 -16.46
CA PHE A 100 -17.41 -1.61 -15.38
C PHE A 100 -16.38 -2.63 -14.91
N ASP A 101 -15.59 -3.21 -15.83
CA ASP A 101 -14.57 -4.19 -15.48
C ASP A 101 -13.42 -3.54 -14.70
N ALA A 102 -13.05 -2.30 -15.06
CA ALA A 102 -12.10 -1.50 -14.29
C ALA A 102 -12.60 -1.23 -12.88
N ILE A 103 -13.86 -0.79 -12.75
CA ILE A 103 -14.49 -0.54 -11.44
C ILE A 103 -14.46 -1.82 -10.60
N SER A 104 -14.87 -2.95 -11.17
CA SER A 104 -14.89 -4.24 -10.49
C SER A 104 -13.50 -4.63 -9.95
N HIS A 105 -12.45 -4.45 -10.76
CA HIS A 105 -11.07 -4.72 -10.36
C HIS A 105 -10.62 -3.87 -9.16
N PHE A 106 -10.82 -2.55 -9.20
CA PHE A 106 -10.41 -1.67 -8.10
C PHE A 106 -11.28 -1.83 -6.85
N VAL A 107 -12.56 -2.16 -7.01
CA VAL A 107 -13.46 -2.50 -5.89
C VAL A 107 -13.01 -3.77 -5.18
N ALA A 108 -12.66 -4.82 -5.93
CA ALA A 108 -12.18 -6.06 -5.36
C ALA A 108 -10.91 -5.81 -4.53
N ALA A 109 -9.97 -5.04 -5.08
CA ALA A 109 -8.77 -4.63 -4.36
C ALA A 109 -9.07 -3.81 -3.10
N TYR A 110 -10.01 -2.86 -3.17
CA TYR A 110 -10.37 -2.05 -2.02
C TYR A 110 -11.06 -2.87 -0.92
N ARG A 111 -11.93 -3.81 -1.28
CA ARG A 111 -12.55 -4.75 -0.34
C ARG A 111 -11.49 -5.59 0.38
N ALA A 112 -10.53 -6.14 -0.36
CA ALA A 112 -9.42 -6.89 0.22
C ALA A 112 -8.58 -6.01 1.17
N HIS A 113 -8.32 -4.76 0.80
CA HIS A 113 -7.60 -3.80 1.66
C HIS A 113 -8.35 -3.49 2.95
N ILE A 114 -9.65 -3.23 2.88
CA ILE A 114 -10.50 -3.02 4.07
C ILE A 114 -10.58 -4.29 4.91
N GLN A 115 -10.65 -5.47 4.32
CA GLN A 115 -10.65 -6.72 5.10
C GLN A 115 -9.33 -6.93 5.85
N LYS A 116 -8.21 -6.52 5.24
CA LYS A 116 -6.87 -6.65 5.83
C LYS A 116 -6.58 -5.62 6.93
N TYR A 117 -7.05 -4.38 6.77
CA TYR A 117 -6.68 -3.24 7.63
C TYR A 117 -7.85 -2.52 8.31
N GLY A 118 -9.08 -2.81 7.91
CA GLY A 118 -10.30 -2.35 8.57
C GLY A 118 -10.45 -3.06 9.90
N ARG A 119 -10.70 -2.29 10.96
CA ARG A 119 -11.04 -2.89 12.25
C ARG A 119 -12.35 -3.68 12.12
N PRO A 120 -12.46 -4.87 12.72
CA PRO A 120 -13.77 -5.46 12.93
C PRO A 120 -14.54 -4.50 13.86
N TYR A 121 -15.60 -3.90 13.34
CA TYR A 121 -16.60 -3.23 14.16
C TYR A 121 -17.65 -4.26 14.55
#